data_AF-A0A7M4D752-F1
#
_entry.id   AF-A0A7M4D752-F1
#
_cell.length_a   1.000
_cell.length_b   1.000
_cell.length_c   1.000
_cell.angle_alpha   90.00
_cell.angle_beta   90.00
_cell.angle_gamma   90.00
#
_symmetry.space_group_name_H-M   'P 1'
#
loop_
_entity.id
_entity.type
_entity.pdbx_description
1 polymer ?
#
loop_
_entity_poly.entity_id
_entity_poly.type
_entity_poly.pdbx_seq_one_letter_code
_entity_poly.pdbx_strand_id
1 'polypeptide(L)'
;MQTEKSSLTKKMFVMFFNIENLKVLFFVIPVVLFIHEMEEWNIYHYHQKNYPTGVIKESVLGTRLWLFFLSFIGFAWTAVCYFIPNQVLSVVIMMLLIDFTILNSLQHIILTMKTKKYNPGLVFGGFFGLFAAIFVIVVILHHQIIPIWAMIPLLLLIFPVLIESAISARNNKLPMMLKGILKVSDKLERFMSF
;
A
#
# COMPACT_ATOMS: atom_id res chain seq x y z
N MET A 1 3.37 -14.15 -40.11
CA MET A 1 4.16 -14.01 -38.85
C MET A 1 3.73 -12.84 -37.97
N GLN A 2 3.44 -11.65 -38.50
CA GLN A 2 3.04 -10.47 -37.69
C GLN A 2 1.58 -10.53 -37.18
N THR A 3 0.69 -11.20 -37.93
CA THR A 3 -0.74 -11.41 -37.60
C THR A 3 -0.97 -12.46 -36.50
N GLU A 4 -0.18 -13.53 -36.45
CA GLU A 4 -0.27 -14.56 -35.40
C GLU A 4 0.23 -14.07 -34.04
N LYS A 5 1.33 -13.32 -33.99
CA LYS A 5 1.80 -12.70 -32.75
C LYS A 5 0.75 -11.75 -32.17
N SER A 6 0.12 -10.91 -33.00
CA SER A 6 -0.98 -10.02 -32.57
C SER A 6 -2.17 -10.78 -31.98
N SER A 7 -2.53 -11.92 -32.57
CA SER A 7 -3.60 -12.81 -32.09
C SER A 7 -3.25 -13.46 -30.75
N LEU A 8 -2.02 -13.94 -30.59
CA LEU A 8 -1.53 -14.57 -29.37
C LEU A 8 -1.42 -13.57 -28.22
N THR A 9 -0.88 -12.37 -28.47
CA THR A 9 -0.81 -11.32 -27.44
C THR A 9 -2.21 -10.87 -27.02
N LYS A 10 -3.16 -10.73 -27.95
CA LYS A 10 -4.56 -10.45 -27.61
C LYS A 10 -5.19 -11.58 -26.79
N LYS A 11 -4.97 -12.84 -27.16
CA LYS A 11 -5.51 -14.00 -26.42
C LYS A 11 -4.92 -14.11 -25.01
N MET A 12 -3.61 -13.91 -24.87
CA MET A 12 -2.94 -13.89 -23.56
C MET A 12 -3.42 -12.72 -22.71
N PHE A 13 -3.60 -11.54 -23.32
CA PHE A 13 -4.15 -10.37 -22.64
C PHE A 13 -5.58 -10.64 -22.14
N VAL A 14 -6.46 -11.14 -23.02
CA VAL A 14 -7.84 -11.51 -22.64
C VAL A 14 -7.84 -12.56 -21.52
N MET A 15 -7.00 -13.60 -21.61
CA MET A 15 -6.94 -14.65 -20.59
C MET A 15 -6.42 -14.15 -19.23
N PHE A 16 -5.48 -13.19 -19.23
CA PHE A 16 -4.93 -12.59 -18.00
C PHE A 16 -5.95 -11.69 -17.28
N PHE A 17 -6.87 -11.06 -18.04
CA PHE A 17 -7.91 -10.18 -17.50
C PHE A 17 -9.25 -10.88 -17.26
N ASN A 18 -9.41 -12.15 -17.66
CA ASN A 18 -10.65 -12.92 -17.49
C ASN A 18 -10.76 -13.53 -16.09
N ILE A 19 -10.53 -12.72 -15.07
CA ILE A 19 -10.71 -13.12 -13.67
C ILE A 19 -12.22 -13.16 -13.39
N GLU A 20 -12.77 -14.36 -13.27
CA GLU A 20 -14.21 -14.59 -13.04
C GLU A 20 -14.71 -13.96 -11.74
N ASN A 21 -13.83 -13.82 -10.73
CA ASN A 21 -14.16 -13.20 -9.46
C ASN A 21 -13.19 -12.06 -9.11
N LEU A 22 -13.53 -10.84 -9.54
CA LEU A 22 -12.76 -9.63 -9.26
C LEU A 22 -12.48 -9.43 -7.76
N LYS A 23 -13.38 -9.84 -6.87
CA LYS A 23 -13.20 -9.61 -5.42
C LYS A 23 -12.13 -10.52 -4.83
N VAL A 24 -11.89 -11.69 -5.41
CA VAL A 24 -10.76 -12.55 -5.01
C VAL A 24 -9.44 -11.86 -5.36
N LEU A 25 -9.38 -11.15 -6.50
CA LEU A 25 -8.18 -10.41 -6.89
C LEU A 25 -7.80 -9.33 -5.86
N PHE A 26 -8.76 -8.75 -5.12
CA PHE A 26 -8.47 -7.75 -4.10
C PHE A 26 -7.49 -8.25 -3.02
N PHE A 27 -7.44 -9.55 -2.75
CA PHE A 27 -6.51 -10.13 -1.78
C PHE A 27 -5.04 -10.02 -2.18
N VAL A 28 -4.72 -9.73 -3.44
CA VAL A 28 -3.33 -9.43 -3.84
C VAL A 28 -2.80 -8.22 -3.07
N ILE A 29 -3.64 -7.21 -2.81
CA ILE A 29 -3.24 -5.97 -2.12
C ILE A 29 -2.76 -6.24 -0.69
N PRO A 30 -3.56 -6.82 0.23
CA PRO A 30 -3.12 -7.10 1.59
C PRO A 30 -2.01 -8.15 1.66
N VAL A 31 -1.92 -9.08 0.70
CA VAL A 31 -0.79 -10.03 0.62
C VAL A 31 0.52 -9.31 0.34
N VAL A 32 0.54 -8.40 -0.64
CA VAL A 32 1.74 -7.61 -0.94
C VAL A 32 2.08 -6.67 0.21
N LEU A 33 1.09 -6.03 0.83
CA LEU A 33 1.30 -5.24 2.04
C LEU A 33 1.91 -6.09 3.15
N PHE A 34 1.39 -7.28 3.45
CA PHE A 34 1.98 -8.16 4.47
C PHE A 34 3.45 -8.50 4.17
N ILE A 35 3.78 -8.87 2.93
CA ILE A 35 5.17 -9.17 2.55
C ILE A 35 6.04 -7.92 2.67
N HIS A 36 5.50 -6.75 2.31
CA HIS A 36 6.15 -5.46 2.54
C HIS A 36 6.43 -5.21 4.04
N GLU A 37 5.46 -5.41 4.91
CA GLU A 37 5.65 -5.28 6.36
C GLU A 37 6.72 -6.27 6.87
N MET A 38 6.85 -7.47 6.26
CA MET A 38 7.92 -8.42 6.58
C MET A 38 9.30 -7.97 6.05
N GLU A 39 9.36 -7.27 4.92
CA GLU A 39 10.59 -6.60 4.46
C GLU A 39 11.05 -5.53 5.46
N GLU A 40 10.09 -4.88 6.12
CA GLU A 40 10.30 -3.88 7.17
C GLU A 40 10.47 -4.47 8.58
N TRP A 41 10.58 -5.78 8.73
CA TRP A 41 10.60 -6.43 10.05
C TRP A 41 11.65 -5.89 11.04
N ASN A 42 12.76 -5.36 10.51
CA ASN A 42 13.86 -4.75 11.28
C ASN A 42 14.02 -3.24 11.00
N ILE A 43 12.96 -2.57 10.55
CA ILE A 43 13.00 -1.14 10.17
C ILE A 43 13.45 -0.22 11.32
N TYR A 44 13.18 -0.60 12.57
CA TYR A 44 13.70 0.09 13.75
C TYR A 44 15.23 0.28 13.70
N HIS A 45 15.99 -0.78 13.42
CA HIS A 45 17.45 -0.69 13.37
C HIS A 45 17.93 0.16 12.18
N TYR A 46 17.20 0.12 11.07
CA TYR A 46 17.45 0.99 9.94
C TYR A 46 17.22 2.47 10.31
N HIS A 47 16.13 2.77 11.03
CA HIS A 47 15.84 4.12 11.51
C HIS A 47 16.94 4.64 12.45
N GLN A 48 17.32 3.86 13.46
CA GLN A 48 18.38 4.23 14.40
C GLN A 48 19.72 4.53 13.70
N LYS A 49 20.07 3.74 12.67
CA LYS A 49 21.32 3.91 11.91
C LYS A 49 21.31 5.13 10.99
N ASN A 50 20.15 5.51 10.44
CA ASN A 50 20.06 6.53 9.38
C ASN A 50 19.43 7.86 9.83
N TYR A 51 18.72 7.89 10.97
CA TYR A 51 18.06 9.07 11.53
C TYR A 51 18.45 9.28 13.02
N PRO A 52 19.70 9.67 13.30
CA PRO A 52 20.27 9.72 14.66
C PRO A 52 19.70 10.84 15.56
N THR A 53 19.00 11.83 15.01
CA THR A 53 18.28 12.83 15.81
C THR A 53 16.92 12.26 16.22
N GLY A 54 16.75 11.99 17.52
CA GLY A 54 15.60 11.31 18.13
C GLY A 54 14.24 12.00 17.96
N VAL A 55 13.67 11.95 16.76
CA VAL A 55 12.28 12.35 16.53
C VAL A 55 11.30 11.24 16.93
N ILE A 56 11.78 10.01 17.14
CA ILE A 56 10.92 8.86 17.37
C ILE A 56 11.35 8.02 18.57
N LYS A 57 10.52 7.98 19.61
CA LYS A 57 10.55 6.92 20.64
C LYS A 57 9.92 5.67 20.05
N GLU A 58 10.64 4.99 19.16
CA GLU A 58 10.26 3.66 18.69
C GLU A 58 10.88 2.61 19.61
N SER A 59 10.16 1.52 19.84
CA SER A 59 10.69 0.28 20.41
C SER A 59 10.65 -0.81 19.34
N VAL A 60 11.53 -1.81 19.45
CA VAL A 60 11.53 -2.95 18.53
C VAL A 60 10.18 -3.68 18.55
N LEU A 61 9.60 -3.85 19.74
CA LEU A 61 8.32 -4.53 19.92
C LEU A 61 7.17 -3.72 19.32
N GLY A 62 7.08 -2.42 19.64
CA GLY A 62 6.05 -1.53 19.12
C GLY A 62 6.05 -1.46 17.60
N THR A 63 7.22 -1.31 16.98
CA THR A 63 7.36 -1.34 15.51
C THR A 63 6.82 -2.66 14.94
N ARG A 64 7.21 -3.82 15.49
CA ARG A 64 6.71 -5.12 14.98
C ARG A 64 5.22 -5.33 15.18
N LEU A 65 4.67 -4.90 16.33
CA LEU A 65 3.23 -4.95 16.58
C LEU A 65 2.46 -4.08 15.58
N TRP A 66 3.03 -2.92 15.23
CA TRP A 66 2.46 -2.04 14.21
C TRP A 66 2.43 -2.69 12.82
N LEU A 67 3.55 -3.27 12.37
CA LEU A 67 3.65 -3.98 11.10
C LEU A 67 2.59 -5.11 11.00
N PHE A 68 2.43 -5.88 12.08
CA PHE A 68 1.38 -6.91 12.14
C PHE A 68 -0.03 -6.33 12.13
N PHE A 69 -0.26 -5.25 12.89
CA PHE A 69 -1.56 -4.61 12.97
C PHE A 69 -2.01 -4.05 11.61
N LEU A 70 -1.11 -3.40 10.86
CA LEU A 70 -1.37 -2.96 9.49
C LEU A 70 -1.72 -4.12 8.56
N SER A 71 -0.93 -5.19 8.62
CA SER A 71 -1.20 -6.40 7.85
C SER A 71 -2.60 -6.96 8.14
N PHE A 72 -2.94 -7.09 9.42
CA PHE A 72 -4.25 -7.57 9.85
C PHE A 72 -5.39 -6.67 9.36
N ILE A 73 -5.25 -5.35 9.48
CA ILE A 73 -6.24 -4.39 8.97
C ILE A 73 -6.41 -4.56 7.46
N GLY A 74 -5.33 -4.69 6.69
CA GLY A 74 -5.41 -4.87 5.25
C GLY A 74 -6.26 -6.10 4.86
N PHE A 75 -6.02 -7.23 5.52
CA PHE A 75 -6.80 -8.45 5.30
C PHE A 75 -8.25 -8.29 5.75
N ALA A 76 -8.50 -7.72 6.94
CA ALA A 76 -9.84 -7.49 7.45
C ALA A 76 -10.65 -6.55 6.55
N TRP A 77 -10.02 -5.46 6.07
CA TRP A 77 -10.62 -4.51 5.14
C TRP A 77 -11.02 -5.17 3.82
N THR A 78 -10.12 -5.98 3.27
CA THR A 78 -10.37 -6.73 2.04
C THR A 78 -11.48 -7.76 2.21
N ALA A 79 -11.53 -8.45 3.36
CA ALA A 79 -12.60 -9.37 3.70
C ALA A 79 -13.96 -8.65 3.77
N VAL A 80 -14.03 -7.47 4.41
CA VAL A 80 -15.25 -6.65 4.40
C VAL A 80 -15.66 -6.32 2.98
N CYS A 81 -14.74 -5.84 2.14
CA CYS A 81 -15.03 -5.53 0.74
C CYS A 81 -15.54 -6.76 -0.05
N TYR A 82 -14.97 -7.94 0.21
CA TYR A 82 -15.37 -9.20 -0.43
C TYR A 82 -16.84 -9.54 -0.18
N PHE A 83 -17.31 -9.36 1.06
CA PHE A 83 -18.68 -9.71 1.46
C PHE A 83 -19.74 -8.65 1.09
N ILE A 84 -19.36 -7.45 0.65
CA ILE A 84 -20.32 -6.44 0.17
C ILE A 84 -20.99 -6.94 -1.11
N PRO A 85 -22.33 -7.13 -1.17
CA PRO A 85 -22.99 -7.67 -2.36
C PRO A 85 -22.82 -6.77 -3.58
N ASN A 86 -22.99 -5.45 -3.40
CA ASN A 86 -22.85 -4.48 -4.47
C ASN A 86 -21.37 -4.34 -4.90
N GLN A 87 -21.07 -4.75 -6.14
CA GLN A 87 -19.70 -4.77 -6.66
C GLN A 87 -19.10 -3.37 -6.82
N VAL A 88 -19.90 -2.37 -7.21
CA VAL A 88 -19.45 -0.98 -7.34
C VAL A 88 -19.04 -0.43 -5.97
N LEU A 89 -19.89 -0.59 -4.96
CA LEU A 89 -19.60 -0.17 -3.60
C LEU A 89 -18.37 -0.89 -3.02
N SER A 90 -18.27 -2.20 -3.27
CA SER A 90 -17.10 -3.01 -2.90
C SER A 90 -15.81 -2.45 -3.50
N VAL A 91 -15.80 -2.12 -4.80
CA VAL A 91 -14.67 -1.46 -5.47
C VAL A 91 -14.35 -0.10 -4.84
N VAL A 92 -15.35 0.77 -4.67
CA VAL A 92 -15.14 2.13 -4.14
C VAL A 92 -14.53 2.10 -2.74
N ILE A 93 -14.94 1.16 -1.89
CA ILE A 93 -14.36 1.00 -0.54
C ILE A 93 -12.97 0.37 -0.61
N MET A 94 -12.75 -0.61 -1.51
CA MET A 94 -11.44 -1.23 -1.73
C MET A 94 -10.41 -0.22 -2.26
N MET A 95 -10.84 0.78 -3.03
CA MET A 95 -9.97 1.85 -3.55
C MET A 95 -9.21 2.56 -2.44
N LEU A 96 -9.75 2.69 -1.23
CA LEU A 96 -9.03 3.31 -0.10
C LEU A 96 -7.76 2.52 0.27
N LEU A 97 -7.82 1.19 0.25
CA LEU A 97 -6.65 0.34 0.53
C LEU A 97 -5.67 0.32 -0.66
N ILE A 98 -6.19 0.38 -1.88
CA ILE A 98 -5.37 0.52 -3.10
C ILE A 98 -4.61 1.84 -3.07
N ASP A 99 -5.28 2.95 -2.75
CA ASP A 99 -4.68 4.28 -2.62
C ASP A 99 -3.63 4.32 -1.52
N PHE A 100 -3.91 3.73 -0.36
CA PHE A 100 -2.91 3.56 0.70
C PHE A 100 -1.68 2.80 0.20
N THR A 101 -1.88 1.73 -0.59
CA THR A 101 -0.78 0.94 -1.16
C THR A 101 0.04 1.76 -2.14
N ILE A 102 -0.60 2.55 -3.03
CA ILE A 102 0.08 3.45 -3.97
C ILE A 102 0.88 4.51 -3.19
N LEU A 103 0.26 5.13 -2.20
CA LEU A 103 0.90 6.14 -1.35
C LEU A 103 2.16 5.57 -0.69
N ASN A 104 2.04 4.41 -0.05
CA ASN A 104 3.16 3.75 0.63
C ASN A 104 4.27 3.39 -0.39
N SER A 105 3.88 2.86 -1.55
CA SER A 105 4.81 2.54 -2.64
C SER A 105 5.63 3.76 -3.08
N LEU A 106 4.95 4.89 -3.33
CA LEU A 106 5.58 6.13 -3.74
C LEU A 106 6.49 6.69 -2.65
N GLN A 107 6.09 6.60 -1.38
CA GLN A 107 6.93 7.03 -0.25
C GLN A 107 8.26 6.25 -0.22
N HIS A 108 8.23 4.94 -0.42
CA HIS A 108 9.43 4.09 -0.48
C HIS A 108 10.37 4.41 -1.64
N ILE A 109 9.80 4.58 -2.83
CA ILE A 109 10.56 4.94 -4.03
C ILE A 109 11.21 6.32 -3.86
N ILE A 110 10.41 7.32 -3.46
CA ILE A 110 10.88 8.71 -3.27
C ILE A 110 11.94 8.77 -2.19
N LEU A 111 11.73 8.09 -1.05
CA LEU A 111 12.68 8.10 0.06
C LEU A 111 14.01 7.46 -0.35
N THR A 112 13.97 6.32 -1.04
CA THR A 112 15.16 5.66 -1.61
C THR A 112 15.91 6.59 -2.56
N MET A 113 15.20 7.24 -3.49
CA MET A 113 15.81 8.19 -4.43
C MET A 113 16.47 9.38 -3.71
N LYS A 114 15.81 9.90 -2.67
CA LYS A 114 16.29 11.05 -1.89
C LYS A 114 17.50 10.70 -1.03
N THR A 115 17.48 9.57 -0.34
CA THR A 115 18.58 9.14 0.54
C THR A 115 19.73 8.51 -0.23
N LYS A 116 19.50 8.10 -1.48
CA LYS A 116 20.43 7.30 -2.31
C LYS A 116 20.88 6.02 -1.61
N LYS A 117 20.04 5.51 -0.70
CA LYS A 117 20.25 4.29 0.07
C LYS A 117 19.03 3.41 -0.09
N TYR A 118 19.25 2.10 -0.05
CA TYR A 118 18.15 1.15 0.00
C TYR A 118 17.31 1.39 1.26
N ASN A 119 16.02 1.66 1.07
CA ASN A 119 15.04 1.72 2.14
C ASN A 119 14.38 0.34 2.29
N PRO A 120 14.34 -0.25 3.50
CA PRO A 120 13.49 -1.41 3.75
C PRO A 120 12.06 -1.11 3.31
N GLY A 121 11.44 -2.06 2.61
CA GLY A 121 10.12 -1.88 2.01
C GLY A 121 10.14 -1.41 0.55
N LEU A 122 11.30 -1.11 -0.04
CA LEU A 122 11.38 -0.69 -1.44
C LEU A 122 10.95 -1.80 -2.43
N VAL A 123 11.33 -3.05 -2.20
CA VAL A 123 11.07 -4.10 -3.17
C VAL A 123 9.58 -4.41 -3.19
N PHE A 124 9.04 -4.82 -2.04
CA PHE A 124 7.65 -5.28 -1.95
C PHE A 124 6.67 -4.13 -1.74
N GLY A 125 7.01 -3.15 -0.91
CA GLY A 125 6.19 -1.96 -0.71
C GLY A 125 6.25 -1.03 -1.91
N GLY A 126 7.45 -0.72 -2.40
CA GLY A 126 7.66 0.15 -3.56
C GLY A 126 7.22 -0.46 -4.89
N PHE A 127 7.94 -1.45 -5.39
CA PHE A 127 7.72 -1.93 -6.76
C PHE A 127 6.55 -2.90 -6.88
N PHE A 128 6.49 -3.94 -6.05
CA PHE A 128 5.37 -4.90 -6.13
C PHE A 128 4.06 -4.29 -5.65
N GLY A 129 4.07 -3.43 -4.62
CA GLY A 129 2.90 -2.69 -4.15
C GLY A 129 2.29 -1.83 -5.25
N LEU A 130 3.13 -1.03 -5.92
CA LEU A 130 2.68 -0.17 -7.02
C LEU A 130 2.18 -0.99 -8.20
N PHE A 131 2.91 -2.04 -8.58
CA PHE A 131 2.48 -2.92 -9.67
C PHE A 131 1.14 -3.60 -9.36
N ALA A 132 0.96 -4.15 -8.16
CA ALA A 132 -0.27 -4.79 -7.73
C ALA A 132 -1.44 -3.81 -7.74
N ALA A 133 -1.27 -2.61 -7.18
CA ALA A 133 -2.30 -1.58 -7.17
C ALA A 133 -2.74 -1.17 -8.58
N ILE A 134 -1.77 -0.87 -9.47
CA ILE A 134 -2.03 -0.52 -10.87
C ILE A 134 -2.72 -1.69 -11.58
N PHE A 135 -2.26 -2.92 -11.37
CA PHE A 135 -2.86 -4.09 -11.98
C PHE A 135 -4.34 -4.24 -11.60
N VAL A 136 -4.67 -4.14 -10.30
CA VAL A 136 -6.07 -4.20 -9.82
C VAL A 136 -6.92 -3.08 -10.43
N ILE A 137 -6.39 -1.85 -10.49
CA ILE A 137 -7.08 -0.70 -11.12
C ILE A 137 -7.36 -0.99 -12.60
N VAL A 138 -6.38 -1.49 -13.35
CA VAL A 138 -6.54 -1.81 -14.78
C VAL A 138 -7.61 -2.90 -14.96
N VAL A 139 -7.63 -3.93 -14.11
CA VAL A 139 -8.68 -4.96 -14.15
C VAL A 139 -10.05 -4.32 -13.86
N ILE A 140 -10.18 -3.48 -12.83
CA ILE A 140 -11.44 -2.77 -12.51
C ILE A 140 -11.95 -1.96 -13.72
N LEU A 141 -11.07 -1.22 -14.39
CA LEU A 141 -11.40 -0.40 -15.55
C LEU A 141 -11.74 -1.26 -16.77
N HIS A 142 -11.02 -2.37 -16.99
CA HIS A 142 -11.30 -3.31 -18.08
C HIS A 142 -12.69 -3.94 -17.95
N HIS A 143 -13.08 -4.31 -16.73
CA HIS A 143 -14.42 -4.83 -16.42
C HIS A 143 -15.50 -3.73 -16.34
N GLN A 144 -15.14 -2.47 -16.54
CA GLN A 144 -16.05 -1.31 -16.54
C GLN A 144 -16.91 -1.20 -15.26
N ILE A 145 -16.40 -1.69 -14.12
CA ILE A 145 -17.16 -1.68 -12.86
C ILE A 145 -17.41 -0.24 -12.39
N ILE A 146 -16.40 0.61 -12.52
CA ILE A 146 -16.53 2.05 -12.36
C ILE A 146 -15.90 2.75 -13.57
N PRO A 147 -16.51 3.85 -14.05
CA PRO A 147 -15.96 4.60 -15.16
C PRO A 147 -14.68 5.34 -14.74
N ILE A 148 -13.78 5.57 -15.70
CA ILE A 148 -12.48 6.20 -15.44
C ILE A 148 -12.59 7.57 -14.76
N TRP A 149 -13.61 8.36 -15.11
CA TRP A 149 -13.82 9.68 -14.51
C TRP A 149 -14.19 9.61 -13.02
N ALA A 150 -14.80 8.51 -12.57
CA ALA A 150 -15.10 8.27 -11.15
C ALA A 150 -13.87 7.72 -10.39
N MET A 151 -12.95 7.06 -11.10
CA MET A 151 -11.70 6.56 -10.54
C MET A 151 -10.72 7.70 -10.21
N ILE A 152 -10.63 8.71 -11.09
CA ILE A 152 -9.72 9.85 -10.93
C ILE A 152 -9.82 10.52 -9.54
N PRO A 153 -10.99 10.97 -9.06
CA PRO A 153 -11.09 11.64 -7.77
C PRO A 153 -10.72 10.72 -6.59
N LEU A 154 -10.93 9.40 -6.70
CA LEU A 154 -10.49 8.43 -5.68
C LEU A 154 -8.96 8.41 -5.62
N LEU A 155 -8.29 8.23 -6.76
CA LEU A 155 -6.82 8.24 -6.83
C LEU A 155 -6.21 9.57 -6.36
N LEU A 156 -6.93 10.69 -6.52
CA LEU A 156 -6.48 12.00 -6.07
C LEU A 156 -6.44 12.14 -4.53
N LEU A 157 -7.07 11.24 -3.78
CA LEU A 157 -7.08 11.26 -2.31
C LEU A 157 -5.68 11.08 -1.69
N ILE A 158 -4.72 10.54 -2.44
CA ILE A 158 -3.33 10.38 -1.96
C ILE A 158 -2.56 11.71 -1.91
N PHE A 159 -2.94 12.70 -2.72
CA PHE A 159 -2.15 13.93 -2.90
C PHE A 159 -2.02 14.78 -1.62
N PRO A 160 -3.09 15.03 -0.84
CA PRO A 160 -2.96 15.75 0.43
C PRO A 160 -1.93 15.11 1.36
N VAL A 161 -1.87 13.78 1.41
CA VAL A 161 -0.94 13.04 2.27
C VAL A 161 0.49 13.10 1.73
N LEU A 162 0.68 13.03 0.41
CA LEU A 162 1.98 13.24 -0.23
C LEU A 162 2.51 14.66 0.02
N ILE A 163 1.65 15.67 -0.12
CA ILE A 163 1.99 17.08 0.11
C ILE A 163 2.38 17.28 1.59
N GLU A 164 1.59 16.77 2.53
CA GLU A 164 1.90 16.85 3.96
C GLU A 164 3.22 16.15 4.29
N SER A 165 3.45 14.96 3.73
CA SER A 165 4.69 14.22 3.89
C SER A 165 5.90 15.01 3.37
N ALA A 166 5.77 15.65 2.21
CA ALA A 166 6.81 16.48 1.62
C ALA A 166 7.10 17.75 2.45
N ILE A 167 6.05 18.44 2.92
CA ILE A 167 6.17 19.64 3.78
C ILE A 167 6.81 19.27 5.12
N SER A 168 6.35 18.20 5.76
CA SER A 168 6.90 17.70 7.02
C SER A 168 8.37 17.32 6.87
N ALA A 169 8.74 16.62 5.79
CA ALA A 169 10.13 16.30 5.48
C ALA A 169 11.00 17.55 5.23
N ARG A 170 10.47 18.60 4.60
CA ARG A 170 11.19 19.88 4.40
C ARG A 170 11.44 20.61 5.72
N ASN A 171 10.51 20.50 6.66
CA ASN A 171 10.55 21.16 7.95
C ASN A 171 11.20 20.31 9.07
N ASN A 172 11.83 19.17 8.73
CA ASN A 172 12.39 18.21 9.68
C ASN A 172 11.37 17.76 10.76
N LYS A 173 10.09 17.66 10.39
CA LYS A 173 9.00 17.19 11.24
C LYS A 173 8.50 15.84 10.75
N LEU A 174 7.96 15.04 11.67
CA LEU A 174 7.23 13.84 11.29
C LEU A 174 5.89 14.20 10.65
N PRO A 175 5.52 13.52 9.55
CA PRO A 175 4.18 13.53 9.00
C PRO A 175 3.12 13.20 10.04
N MET A 176 1.93 13.78 9.93
CA MET A 176 0.83 13.55 10.88
C MET A 176 0.43 12.08 10.96
N MET A 177 0.44 11.40 9.81
CA MET A 177 0.17 9.96 9.72
C MET A 177 1.14 9.16 10.61
N LEU A 178 2.45 9.37 10.45
CA LEU A 178 3.49 8.73 11.25
C LEU A 178 3.34 9.03 12.76
N LYS A 179 2.94 10.24 13.15
CA LYS A 179 2.64 10.53 14.57
C LYS A 179 1.45 9.72 15.08
N GLY A 180 0.43 9.49 14.26
CA GLY A 180 -0.70 8.62 14.59
C GLY A 180 -0.26 7.17 14.77
N ILE A 181 0.55 6.67 13.84
CA ILE A 181 1.16 5.33 13.88
C ILE A 181 1.87 5.09 15.22
N LEU A 182 2.74 6.01 15.61
CA LEU A 182 3.52 5.89 16.85
C LEU A 182 2.64 5.87 18.10
N LYS A 183 1.58 6.67 18.14
CA LYS A 183 0.62 6.64 19.25
C LYS A 183 -0.11 5.30 19.36
N VAL A 184 -0.45 4.69 18.21
CA VAL A 184 -1.09 3.36 18.19
C VAL A 184 -0.10 2.29 18.62
N SER A 185 1.14 2.33 18.10
CA SER A 185 2.24 1.46 18.50
C SER A 185 2.47 1.48 20.02
N ASP A 186 2.63 2.67 20.61
CA ASP A 186 2.80 2.84 22.06
C ASP A 186 1.64 2.24 22.86
N LYS A 187 0.41 2.40 22.36
CA LYS A 187 -0.79 1.87 23.02
C LYS A 187 -0.86 0.35 22.96
N LEU A 188 -0.51 -0.25 21.81
CA LEU A 188 -0.44 -1.69 21.62
C LEU A 188 0.64 -2.32 22.51
N GLU A 189 1.83 -1.73 22.56
CA GLU A 189 2.92 -2.22 23.40
C GLU A 189 2.55 -2.20 24.88
N ARG A 190 1.93 -1.11 25.37
CA ARG A 190 1.44 -1.04 26.75
C ARG A 190 0.39 -2.10 27.05
N PHE A 191 -0.54 -2.36 26.13
CA PHE A 191 -1.57 -3.38 26.31
C PHE A 191 -0.97 -4.79 26.44
N MET A 192 0.08 -5.10 25.68
CA MET A 192 0.76 -6.40 25.70
C MET A 192 1.73 -6.59 26.89
N SER A 193 2.02 -5.52 27.63
CA SER A 193 2.93 -5.53 28.78
C SER A 193 2.21 -5.73 30.14
N PHE A 194 0.88 -5.94 30.10
CA PHE A 194 0.05 -6.34 31.25
C PHE A 194 -0.31 -7.83 31.15
#